data_AF-A0A504HDY3-F1
#
_entry.id   AF-A0A504HDY3-F1
#
_cell.length_a   1.000
_cell.length_b   1.000
_cell.length_c   1.000
_cell.angle_alpha   90.00
_cell.angle_beta   90.00
_cell.angle_gamma   90.00
#
_symmetry.space_group_name_H-M   'P 1'
#
loop_
_entity.id
_entity.type
_entity.pdbx_description
1 polymer ?
#
loop_
_entity_poly.entity_id
_entity_poly.type
_entity_poly.pdbx_seq_one_letter_code
_entity_poly.pdbx_strand_id
1 'polypeptide(L)'
;LILLPCVFFIGLVTFVRAVQVAIEDMVHARGMARIRHYYVEVAPAMQSYLVHPTHDDRSAVLVDKGLSPSPLQYFMTTAGMVSVISSAIAGVFTGIAATAAAGAGMALGVAAGMLAFAASVFVLRSYHLRAWTAAEQRLTVLFPGTRGE
;
A
#
# COMPACT_ATOMS: atom_id res chain seq x y z
N LEU A 1 1.13 24.51 17.36
CA LEU A 1 0.76 24.52 15.93
C LEU A 1 1.89 24.02 15.02
N ILE A 2 3.17 24.35 15.28
CA ILE A 2 4.31 24.03 14.37
C ILE A 2 4.64 22.53 14.30
N LEU A 3 4.41 21.76 15.38
CA LEU A 3 4.71 20.32 15.38
C LEU A 3 3.78 19.50 14.47
N LEU A 4 2.49 19.82 14.37
CA LEU A 4 1.55 19.07 13.54
C LEU A 4 1.92 19.02 12.04
N PRO A 5 2.26 20.13 11.36
CA PRO A 5 2.64 20.10 9.95
C PRO A 5 3.98 19.36 9.76
N CYS A 6 4.93 19.46 10.69
CA CYS A 6 6.16 18.67 10.63
C CYS A 6 5.87 17.16 10.71
N VAL A 7 5.03 16.72 11.65
CA VAL A 7 4.67 15.29 11.79
C VAL A 7 3.85 14.82 10.60
N PHE A 8 2.93 15.65 10.08
CA PHE A 8 2.19 15.34 8.86
C PHE A 8 3.12 15.12 7.66
N PHE A 9 4.11 15.99 7.49
CA PHE A 9 5.11 15.87 6.43
C PHE A 9 5.91 14.57 6.55
N ILE A 10 6.39 14.24 7.76
CA ILE A 10 7.11 12.98 8.03
C ILE A 10 6.23 11.78 7.69
N GLY A 11 4.96 11.80 8.09
CA GLY A 11 3.99 10.74 7.79
C GLY A 11 3.78 10.55 6.29
N LEU A 12 3.69 11.65 5.52
CA LEU A 12 3.57 11.62 4.07
C LEU A 12 4.81 11.04 3.38
N VAL A 13 6.01 11.43 3.80
CA VAL A 13 7.27 10.88 3.27
C VAL A 13 7.37 9.39 3.59
N THR A 14 7.04 9.01 4.82
CA THR A 14 7.04 7.60 5.26
C THR A 14 6.06 6.76 4.46
N PHE A 15 4.88 7.30 4.17
CA PHE A 15 3.89 6.65 3.31
C PHE A 15 4.46 6.38 1.92
N VAL A 16 5.00 7.41 1.25
CA VAL A 16 5.58 7.25 -0.11
C VAL A 16 6.68 6.20 -0.12
N ARG A 17 7.56 6.20 0.88
CA ARG A 17 8.63 5.20 1.00
C ARG A 17 8.08 3.80 1.24
N ALA A 18 7.06 3.65 2.08
CA ALA A 18 6.41 2.37 2.30
C ALA A 18 5.78 1.80 1.01
N VAL A 19 5.18 2.66 0.17
CA VAL A 19 4.66 2.24 -1.15
C VAL A 19 5.78 1.80 -2.09
N GLN A 20 6.88 2.57 -2.15
CA GLN A 20 8.04 2.21 -2.98
C GLN A 20 8.63 0.86 -2.58
N VAL A 21 8.87 0.64 -1.29
CA VAL A 21 9.39 -0.62 -0.75
C VAL A 21 8.43 -1.77 -1.06
N ALA A 22 7.11 -1.57 -0.90
CA ALA A 22 6.13 -2.62 -1.22
C ALA A 22 6.14 -3.00 -2.71
N ILE A 23 6.41 -2.04 -3.61
CA ILE A 23 6.57 -2.30 -5.05
C ILE A 23 7.88 -3.05 -5.31
N GLU A 24 8.99 -2.63 -4.71
CA GLU A 24 10.29 -3.32 -4.81
C GLU A 24 10.19 -4.77 -4.32
N ASP A 25 9.55 -5.00 -3.19
CA ASP A 25 9.28 -6.35 -2.65
C ASP A 25 8.48 -7.21 -3.63
N MET A 26 7.49 -6.63 -4.32
CA MET A 26 6.74 -7.34 -5.36
C MET A 26 7.64 -7.72 -6.54
N VAL A 27 8.50 -6.81 -7.01
CA VAL A 27 9.46 -7.09 -8.10
C VAL A 27 10.41 -8.21 -7.71
N HIS A 28 10.93 -8.18 -6.48
CA HIS A 28 11.81 -9.21 -5.95
C HIS A 28 11.11 -10.57 -5.83
N ALA A 29 9.89 -10.60 -5.29
CA ALA A 29 9.10 -11.83 -5.19
C ALA A 29 8.88 -12.49 -6.57
N ARG A 30 8.56 -11.68 -7.59
CA ARG A 30 8.43 -12.12 -8.98
C ARG A 30 9.72 -12.67 -9.58
N GLY A 31 10.83 -11.95 -9.38
CA GLY A 31 12.16 -12.43 -9.81
C GLY A 31 12.53 -13.78 -9.19
N MET A 32 12.29 -13.94 -7.88
CA MET A 32 12.53 -15.19 -7.17
C MET A 32 11.63 -16.32 -7.66
N ALA A 33 10.37 -16.05 -8.03
CA ALA A 33 9.47 -17.03 -8.63
C ALA A 33 10.01 -17.58 -9.96
N ARG A 34 10.52 -16.70 -10.84
CA ARG A 34 11.16 -17.12 -12.10
C ARG A 34 12.38 -18.01 -11.90
N ILE A 35 13.22 -17.67 -10.92
CA ILE A 35 14.40 -18.47 -10.58
C ILE A 35 13.96 -19.85 -10.06
N ARG A 36 12.93 -19.91 -9.19
CA ARG A 36 12.36 -21.17 -8.73
C ARG A 36 11.79 -22.00 -9.88
N HIS A 37 11.10 -21.37 -10.83
CA HIS A 37 10.58 -22.05 -12.02
C HIS A 37 11.70 -22.75 -12.80
N TYR A 38 12.78 -22.01 -13.10
CA TYR A 38 13.94 -22.56 -13.79
C TYR A 38 14.59 -23.74 -13.04
N TYR A 39 14.70 -23.66 -11.71
CA TYR A 39 15.25 -24.77 -10.93
C TYR A 39 14.36 -26.02 -10.97
N VAL A 40 13.04 -25.87 -10.98
CA VAL A 40 12.11 -26.99 -11.11
C VAL A 40 12.15 -27.60 -12.51
N GLU A 41 12.33 -26.80 -13.56
CA GLU A 41 12.54 -27.31 -14.93
C GLU A 41 13.80 -28.18 -15.03
N VAL A 42 14.89 -27.78 -14.36
CA VAL A 42 16.17 -28.51 -14.39
C VAL A 42 16.13 -29.75 -13.48
N ALA A 43 15.49 -29.65 -12.31
CA ALA A 43 15.43 -30.71 -11.32
C ALA A 43 14.02 -30.80 -10.69
N PRO A 44 13.11 -31.60 -11.27
CA PRO A 44 11.73 -31.71 -10.78
C PRO A 44 11.63 -32.18 -9.33
N ALA A 45 12.61 -32.95 -8.84
CA ALA A 45 12.68 -33.39 -7.44
C ALA A 45 12.80 -32.24 -6.43
N MET A 46 13.22 -31.03 -6.86
CA MET A 46 13.31 -29.85 -5.98
C MET A 46 11.94 -29.27 -5.61
N GLN A 47 10.88 -29.59 -6.38
CA GLN A 47 9.55 -29.03 -6.16
C GLN A 47 9.00 -29.32 -4.75
N SER A 48 9.29 -30.49 -4.18
CA SER A 48 8.85 -30.88 -2.83
C SER A 48 9.54 -30.12 -1.70
N TYR A 49 10.66 -29.43 -2.00
CA TYR A 49 11.42 -28.65 -1.03
C TYR A 49 11.09 -27.15 -1.08
N LEU A 50 10.39 -26.69 -2.12
CA LEU A 50 10.02 -25.30 -2.27
C LEU A 50 8.74 -25.00 -1.48
N VAL A 51 8.84 -24.07 -0.52
CA VAL A 51 7.70 -23.61 0.29
C VAL A 51 6.84 -22.59 -0.49
N HIS A 52 7.45 -21.85 -1.42
CA HIS A 52 6.80 -20.76 -2.17
C HIS A 52 6.48 -21.18 -3.62
N PRO A 53 5.39 -20.68 -4.22
CA PRO A 53 4.99 -21.05 -5.59
C PRO A 53 6.07 -20.73 -6.64
N THR A 54 6.13 -21.51 -7.72
CA THR A 54 7.03 -21.29 -8.87
C THR A 54 6.48 -20.34 -9.93
N HIS A 55 5.21 -19.95 -9.83
CA HIS A 55 4.53 -19.11 -10.81
C HIS A 55 4.73 -17.62 -10.53
N ASP A 56 4.85 -16.82 -11.59
CA ASP A 56 5.11 -15.37 -11.55
C ASP A 56 3.81 -14.53 -11.64
N ASP A 57 2.70 -15.12 -11.20
CA ASP A 57 1.37 -14.56 -11.39
C ASP A 57 0.90 -13.68 -10.24
N ARG A 58 -0.07 -12.81 -10.56
CA ARG A 58 -0.76 -11.98 -9.56
C ARG A 58 -1.42 -12.83 -8.46
N SER A 59 -1.96 -13.98 -8.83
CA SER A 59 -2.49 -14.97 -7.88
C SER A 59 -1.40 -15.57 -7.01
N ALA A 60 -0.21 -15.86 -7.57
CA ALA A 60 0.92 -16.36 -6.80
C ALA A 60 1.40 -15.32 -5.78
N VAL A 61 1.49 -14.03 -6.11
CA VAL A 61 1.87 -12.97 -5.14
C VAL A 61 0.81 -12.75 -4.04
N LEU A 62 -0.48 -12.89 -4.37
CA LEU A 62 -1.60 -12.82 -3.40
C LEU A 62 -1.66 -14.06 -2.50
N VAL A 63 -1.43 -15.26 -3.06
CA VAL A 63 -1.43 -16.54 -2.34
C VAL A 63 -0.17 -16.67 -1.46
N ASP A 64 0.99 -16.24 -1.96
CA ASP A 64 2.27 -16.21 -1.22
C ASP A 64 2.21 -15.29 -0.01
N LYS A 65 1.44 -14.19 -0.09
CA LYS A 65 1.16 -13.30 1.05
C LYS A 65 -0.05 -13.73 1.88
N GLY A 66 -0.78 -14.79 1.51
CA GLY A 66 -1.99 -15.24 2.23
C GLY A 66 -3.16 -14.24 2.17
N LEU A 67 -3.18 -13.38 1.16
CA LEU A 67 -4.01 -12.18 1.06
C LEU A 67 -5.20 -12.42 0.12
N SER A 68 -6.42 -12.41 0.66
CA SER A 68 -7.64 -12.32 -0.16
C SER A 68 -7.79 -10.89 -0.73
N PRO A 69 -8.23 -10.70 -1.99
CA PRO A 69 -8.36 -9.38 -2.60
C PRO A 69 -9.53 -8.62 -1.97
N SER A 70 -9.29 -8.03 -0.80
CA SER A 70 -10.26 -7.23 -0.07
C SER A 70 -9.85 -5.76 -0.08
N PRO A 71 -10.77 -4.82 -0.35
CA PRO A 71 -10.48 -3.39 -0.22
C PRO A 71 -10.05 -2.99 1.21
N LEU A 72 -10.37 -3.81 2.21
CA LEU A 72 -9.94 -3.62 3.60
C LEU A 72 -8.47 -4.00 3.84
N GLN A 73 -7.89 -4.82 2.97
CA GLN A 73 -6.50 -5.24 3.09
C GLN A 73 -5.54 -4.06 2.95
N TYR A 74 -5.92 -3.04 2.17
CA TYR A 74 -5.18 -1.77 2.10
C TYR A 74 -4.92 -1.20 3.49
N PHE A 75 -5.93 -1.16 4.36
CA PHE A 75 -5.80 -0.62 5.73
C PHE A 75 -4.94 -1.49 6.64
N MET A 76 -4.79 -2.77 6.33
CA MET A 76 -3.94 -3.71 7.09
C MET A 76 -2.48 -3.70 6.63
N THR A 77 -2.16 -3.00 5.54
CA THR A 77 -0.77 -2.79 5.13
C THR A 77 -0.11 -1.69 5.96
N THR A 78 1.21 -1.79 6.12
CA THR A 78 2.02 -0.74 6.76
C THR A 78 1.79 0.63 6.13
N ALA A 79 1.69 0.70 4.79
CA ALA A 79 1.37 1.93 4.07
C ALA A 79 -0.04 2.45 4.40
N GLY A 80 -1.04 1.57 4.46
CA GLY A 80 -2.41 1.93 4.84
C GLY A 80 -2.50 2.57 6.22
N MET A 81 -1.90 1.92 7.24
CA MET A 81 -1.88 2.44 8.61
C MET A 81 -1.22 3.82 8.69
N VAL A 82 -0.06 4.00 8.04
CA VAL A 82 0.63 5.30 7.99
C VAL A 82 -0.23 6.37 7.30
N SER A 83 -0.97 6.01 6.25
CA SER A 83 -1.88 6.96 5.57
C SER A 83 -3.02 7.43 6.45
N VAL A 84 -3.58 6.54 7.28
CA VAL A 84 -4.68 6.86 8.20
C VAL A 84 -4.18 7.78 9.30
N ILE A 85 -3.04 7.45 9.90
CA ILE A 85 -2.42 8.27 10.96
C ILE A 85 -2.11 9.67 10.41
N SER A 86 -1.47 9.76 9.24
CA SER A 86 -1.14 11.04 8.61
C SER A 86 -2.40 11.86 8.31
N SER A 87 -3.45 11.22 7.80
CA SER A 87 -4.72 11.90 7.52
C SER A 87 -5.38 12.41 8.81
N ALA A 88 -5.34 11.64 9.91
CA ALA A 88 -5.86 12.05 11.22
C ALA A 88 -5.18 13.33 11.71
N ILE A 89 -3.86 13.39 11.57
CA ILE A 89 -3.06 14.57 11.93
C ILE A 89 -3.45 15.78 11.06
N ALA A 90 -3.67 15.58 9.75
CA ALA A 90 -4.14 16.65 8.86
C ALA A 90 -5.53 17.17 9.26
N GLY A 91 -6.45 16.28 9.63
CA GLY A 91 -7.78 16.65 10.09
C GLY A 91 -7.75 17.47 11.37
N VAL A 92 -7.00 17.01 12.37
CA VAL A 92 -6.83 17.73 13.65
C VAL A 92 -6.17 19.10 13.41
N PHE A 93 -5.13 19.16 12.57
CA PHE A 93 -4.48 20.42 12.22
C PHE A 93 -5.44 21.41 11.59
N THR A 94 -6.22 20.96 10.60
CA THR A 94 -7.17 21.81 9.88
C THR A 94 -8.30 22.29 10.79
N GLY A 95 -8.82 21.41 11.66
CA GLY A 95 -9.87 21.77 12.61
C GLY A 95 -9.41 22.83 13.61
N ILE A 96 -8.22 22.66 14.20
CA ILE A 96 -7.63 23.64 15.13
C ILE A 96 -7.31 24.96 14.42
N ALA A 97 -6.76 24.90 13.20
CA ALA A 97 -6.47 26.10 12.42
C ALA A 97 -7.76 26.86 12.05
N ALA A 98 -8.83 26.15 11.68
CA ALA A 98 -10.11 26.76 11.34
C ALA A 98 -10.76 27.46 12.54
N THR A 99 -10.77 26.84 13.72
CA THR A 99 -11.32 27.48 14.93
C THR A 99 -10.46 28.65 15.39
N ALA A 100 -9.13 28.50 15.38
CA ALA A 100 -8.21 29.51 15.87
C ALA A 100 -8.07 30.74 14.95
N ALA A 101 -8.07 30.55 13.63
CA ALA A 101 -7.82 31.65 12.68
C ALA A 101 -9.11 32.28 12.14
N ALA A 102 -10.18 31.50 11.93
CA ALA A 102 -11.41 32.00 11.34
C ALA A 102 -12.51 32.33 12.38
N GLY A 103 -12.24 32.13 13.68
CA GLY A 103 -13.25 32.27 14.73
C GLY A 103 -14.44 31.31 14.54
N ALA A 104 -14.22 30.24 13.78
CA ALA A 104 -15.26 29.29 13.43
C ALA A 104 -15.78 28.61 14.69
N GLY A 105 -17.10 28.55 14.85
CA GLY A 105 -17.73 27.80 15.93
C GLY A 105 -17.22 26.35 15.96
N MET A 106 -17.17 25.75 17.14
CA MET A 106 -16.58 24.42 17.35
C MET A 106 -17.11 23.37 16.34
N ALA A 107 -18.38 23.43 15.98
CA ALA A 107 -19.00 22.57 14.96
C ALA A 107 -18.38 22.73 13.56
N LEU A 108 -18.11 23.96 13.11
CA LEU A 108 -17.48 24.23 11.82
C LEU A 108 -16.02 23.79 11.79
N GLY A 109 -15.30 23.96 12.92
CA GLY A 109 -13.94 23.46 13.08
C GLY A 109 -13.86 21.94 12.97
N VAL A 110 -14.75 21.23 13.66
CA VAL A 110 -14.84 19.77 13.58
C VAL A 110 -15.21 19.31 12.18
N ALA A 111 -16.18 19.96 11.52
CA ALA A 111 -16.57 19.63 10.15
C ALA A 111 -15.40 19.82 9.17
N ALA A 112 -14.67 20.93 9.26
CA ALA A 112 -13.49 21.19 8.44
C ALA A 112 -12.39 20.15 8.66
N GLY A 113 -12.14 19.76 9.91
CA GLY A 113 -11.18 18.71 10.25
C GLY A 113 -11.57 17.33 9.70
N MET A 114 -12.84 16.95 9.80
CA MET A 114 -13.32 15.68 9.23
C MET A 114 -13.25 15.67 7.70
N LEU A 115 -13.57 16.78 7.04
CA LEU A 115 -13.44 16.90 5.59
C LEU A 115 -11.98 16.79 5.14
N ALA A 116 -11.06 17.47 5.84
CA ALA A 116 -9.63 17.38 5.54
C ALA A 116 -9.07 15.98 5.78
N PHE A 117 -9.53 15.29 6.84
CA PHE A 117 -9.23 13.89 7.08
C PHE A 117 -9.68 13.00 5.91
N ALA A 118 -10.96 13.08 5.55
CA ALA A 118 -11.53 12.25 4.49
C ALA A 118 -10.87 12.52 3.14
N ALA A 119 -10.61 13.78 2.79
CA ALA A 119 -9.91 14.17 1.58
C ALA A 119 -8.48 13.62 1.56
N SER A 120 -7.75 13.70 2.67
CA SER A 120 -6.40 13.16 2.78
C SER A 120 -6.38 11.65 2.58
N VAL A 121 -7.26 10.91 3.27
CA VAL A 121 -7.39 9.45 3.10
C VAL A 121 -7.68 9.10 1.64
N PHE A 122 -8.60 9.82 1.01
CA PHE A 122 -8.98 9.57 -0.38
C PHE A 122 -7.81 9.80 -1.35
N VAL A 123 -7.08 10.91 -1.19
CA VAL A 123 -5.93 11.23 -2.03
C VAL A 123 -4.83 10.19 -1.88
N LEU A 124 -4.43 9.85 -0.65
CA LEU A 124 -3.38 8.85 -0.41
C LEU A 124 -3.78 7.47 -0.94
N ARG A 125 -5.03 7.06 -0.74
CA ARG A 125 -5.55 5.80 -1.30
C ARG A 125 -5.52 5.80 -2.83
N SER A 126 -5.93 6.90 -3.47
CA SER A 126 -5.91 7.00 -4.93
C SER A 126 -4.49 6.95 -5.49
N TYR A 127 -3.52 7.55 -4.79
CA TYR A 127 -2.10 7.50 -5.13
C TYR A 127 -1.57 6.07 -5.03
N HIS A 128 -1.84 5.36 -3.93
CA HIS A 128 -1.43 3.98 -3.76
C HIS A 128 -1.97 3.07 -4.87
N LEU A 129 -3.27 3.19 -5.18
CA LEU A 129 -3.90 2.39 -6.24
C LEU A 129 -3.26 2.67 -7.60
N ARG A 130 -3.06 3.94 -7.96
CA ARG A 130 -2.43 4.34 -9.21
C ARG A 130 -0.99 3.83 -9.31
N ALA A 131 -0.19 4.03 -8.25
CA ALA A 131 1.20 3.56 -8.19
C ALA A 131 1.29 2.04 -8.34
N TRP A 132 0.41 1.30 -7.67
CA TRP A 132 0.33 -0.15 -7.76
C TRP A 132 -0.04 -0.61 -9.18
N THR A 133 -1.07 -0.03 -9.79
CA THR A 133 -1.47 -0.38 -11.16
C THR A 133 -0.38 -0.06 -12.19
N ALA A 134 0.32 1.08 -12.03
CA ALA A 134 1.42 1.46 -12.90
C ALA A 134 2.63 0.53 -12.75
N ALA A 135 2.91 0.06 -11.53
CA ALA A 135 3.96 -0.92 -11.28
C ALA A 135 3.60 -2.30 -11.86
N GLU A 136 2.35 -2.74 -11.74
CA GLU A 136 1.88 -4.00 -12.32
C GLU A 136 2.01 -4.00 -13.86
N GLN A 137 1.68 -2.89 -14.52
CA GLN A 137 1.80 -2.76 -15.98
C GLN A 137 3.25 -2.85 -16.48
N ARG A 138 4.24 -2.51 -15.65
CA ARG A 138 5.66 -2.58 -16.01
C ARG A 138 6.24 -3.99 -15.91
N LEU A 139 5.56 -4.91 -15.25
CA LEU A 139 6.05 -6.26 -15.00
C LEU A 139 5.33 -7.26 -15.89
N THR A 140 5.96 -7.61 -17.02
CA THR A 140 5.48 -8.68 -17.90
C THR A 140 5.56 -10.01 -17.18
N VAL A 141 4.43 -10.69 -17.03
CA VAL A 141 4.35 -12.06 -16.50
C VAL A 141 4.94 -13.02 -17.54
N LEU A 142 5.91 -13.85 -17.14
CA LEU A 142 6.53 -14.85 -18.03
C LEU A 142 6.00 -16.27 -17.78
N PHE A 143 5.71 -16.62 -16.53
CA PHE A 143 5.27 -17.97 -16.14
C PHE A 143 3.93 -17.89 -15.41
N PRO A 144 2.81 -17.84 -16.15
CA PRO A 144 1.49 -17.81 -15.53
C PRO A 144 1.17 -19.16 -14.88
N GLY A 145 0.54 -19.12 -13.71
CA GLY A 145 -0.03 -20.28 -13.05
C GLY A 145 -1.26 -20.77 -13.81
N THR A 146 -1.35 -22.08 -14.02
CA THR A 146 -2.56 -22.70 -14.53
C THR A 146 -3.68 -22.45 -13.52
N ARG A 147 -4.79 -21.89 -13.99
CA ARG A 147 -5.95 -21.57 -13.17
C ARG A 147 -6.70 -22.87 -12.86
N GLY A 148 -6.24 -23.60 -11.85
CA GLY A 148 -6.86 -24.79 -11.32
C GLY A 148 -5.92 -25.98 -11.31
N GLU A 149 -5.30 -26.21 -10.15
CA GLU A 149 -5.23 -27.50 -9.45
C GLU A 149 -5.24 -27.22 -7.94
#